data_AF-A0A371B8T4-F1
#
_entry.id   AF-A0A371B8T4-F1
#
_cell.length_a   1.000
_cell.length_b   1.000
_cell.length_c   1.000
_cell.angle_alpha   90.00
_cell.angle_beta   90.00
_cell.angle_gamma   90.00
#
_symmetry.space_group_name_H-M   'P 1'
#
loop_
_entity.id
_entity.type
_entity.pdbx_description
1 polymer ?
#
loop_
_entity_poly.entity_id
_entity_poly.type
_entity_poly.pdbx_seq_one_letter_code
_entity_poly.pdbx_strand_id
1 'polypeptide(L)'
;MTLAGRKLADIEMSAIIETLDLVGGNRTAAAVQLGISVRTIRNKLRKCRALGLLPQSLDVGADRRAGRTETELRTASHPAPQRL
;
A
#
# COMPACT_ATOMS: atom_id res chain seq x y z
N MET A 1 -2.62 -21.38 14.27
CA MET A 1 -1.51 -21.75 13.36
C MET A 1 -0.20 -21.27 13.94
N THR A 2 0.86 -22.10 13.97
CA THR A 2 2.19 -21.69 14.48
C THR A 2 2.95 -20.83 13.47
N LEU A 3 3.59 -19.74 13.93
CA LEU A 3 4.43 -18.88 13.09
C LEU A 3 5.86 -19.42 12.94
N ALA A 4 6.32 -20.24 13.90
CA ALA A 4 7.68 -20.77 13.91
C ALA A 4 7.94 -21.69 12.71
N GLY A 5 9.13 -21.57 12.11
CA GLY A 5 9.56 -22.37 10.96
C GLY A 5 9.10 -21.86 9.59
N ARG A 6 8.24 -20.83 9.53
CA ARG A 6 7.87 -20.16 8.27
C ARG A 6 8.91 -19.11 7.88
N LYS A 7 9.10 -18.89 6.57
CA LYS A 7 9.94 -17.78 6.11
C LYS A 7 9.30 -16.47 6.53
N LEU A 8 10.12 -15.54 7.01
CA LEU A 8 9.63 -14.23 7.43
C LEU A 8 8.86 -13.51 6.31
N ALA A 9 9.33 -13.63 5.07
CA ALA A 9 8.65 -13.05 3.90
C ALA A 9 7.21 -13.55 3.73
N ASP A 10 6.94 -14.83 4.01
CA ASP A 10 5.59 -15.41 3.88
C ASP A 10 4.69 -14.89 4.99
N ILE A 11 5.20 -14.83 6.22
CA ILE A 11 4.47 -14.28 7.38
C ILE A 11 4.11 -12.81 7.13
N GLU A 12 5.09 -12.01 6.71
CA GLU A 12 4.88 -10.60 6.42
C GLU A 12 3.87 -10.40 5.29
N MET A 13 3.89 -11.27 4.27
CA MET A 13 2.96 -11.16 3.15
C MET A 13 1.54 -11.53 3.55
N SER A 14 1.35 -12.61 4.31
CA SER A 14 0.04 -12.98 4.86
C SER A 14 -0.53 -11.86 5.72
N ALA A 15 0.27 -11.28 6.63
CA ALA A 15 -0.16 -10.16 7.45
C ALA A 15 -0.61 -8.94 6.60
N ILE A 16 0.12 -8.62 5.53
CA ILE A 16 -0.24 -7.52 4.61
C ILE A 16 -1.53 -7.81 3.86
N ILE A 17 -1.69 -9.00 3.29
CA ILE A 17 -2.88 -9.37 2.51
C ILE A 17 -4.11 -9.38 3.42
N GLU A 18 -4.06 -10.09 4.55
CA GLU A 18 -5.18 -10.20 5.49
C GLU A 18 -5.61 -8.83 6.00
N THR A 19 -4.65 -7.95 6.35
CA THR A 19 -4.98 -6.59 6.78
C THR A 19 -5.59 -5.78 5.64
N LEU A 20 -5.10 -5.90 4.41
CA LEU A 20 -5.69 -5.23 3.25
C LEU A 20 -7.14 -5.70 3.04
N ASP A 21 -7.42 -6.98 3.15
CA ASP A 21 -8.79 -7.51 3.03
C ASP A 21 -9.69 -6.95 4.13
N LEU A 22 -9.20 -6.88 5.38
CA LEU A 22 -9.94 -6.30 6.52
C LEU A 22 -10.30 -4.82 6.31
N VAL A 23 -9.45 -4.04 5.65
CA VAL A 23 -9.68 -2.61 5.38
C VAL A 23 -10.18 -2.32 3.96
N GLY A 24 -10.63 -3.34 3.23
CA GLY A 24 -11.20 -3.19 1.88
C GLY A 24 -10.20 -2.67 0.84
N GLY A 25 -8.93 -3.06 0.94
CA GLY A 25 -7.85 -2.70 0.02
C GLY A 25 -7.22 -1.32 0.26
N ASN A 26 -7.61 -0.61 1.33
CA ASN A 26 -7.04 0.69 1.68
C ASN A 26 -5.61 0.55 2.24
N ARG A 27 -4.62 0.80 1.39
CA ARG A 27 -3.19 0.69 1.73
C ARG A 27 -2.74 1.66 2.82
N THR A 28 -3.38 2.83 2.95
CA THR A 28 -3.05 3.79 4.01
C THR A 28 -3.55 3.28 5.36
N ALA A 29 -4.77 2.76 5.43
CA ALA A 29 -5.31 2.17 6.65
C ALA A 29 -4.53 0.93 7.08
N ALA A 30 -4.20 0.04 6.14
CA ALA A 30 -3.40 -1.15 6.41
C ALA A 30 -1.98 -0.81 6.91
N ALA A 31 -1.35 0.22 6.33
CA ALA A 31 -0.04 0.72 6.76
C ALA A 31 -0.07 1.20 8.22
N VAL A 32 -1.10 1.95 8.60
CA VAL A 32 -1.30 2.43 9.98
C VAL A 32 -1.48 1.25 10.93
N GLN A 33 -2.33 0.26 10.59
CA GLN A 33 -2.57 -0.91 11.44
C GLN A 33 -1.34 -1.80 11.59
N LEU A 34 -0.53 -1.97 10.54
CA LEU A 34 0.68 -2.79 10.57
C LEU A 34 1.93 -2.06 11.11
N GLY A 35 1.84 -0.74 11.36
CA GLY A 35 2.98 0.04 11.84
C GLY A 35 4.11 0.18 10.83
N ILE A 36 3.81 0.14 9.53
CA ILE A 36 4.79 0.28 8.44
C ILE A 36 4.38 1.37 7.46
N SER A 37 5.30 1.87 6.64
CA SER A 37 4.96 2.86 5.63
C SER A 37 4.12 2.29 4.49
N VAL A 38 3.25 3.11 3.87
CA VAL A 38 2.54 2.77 2.62
C VAL A 38 3.51 2.40 1.50
N ARG A 39 4.71 3.02 1.49
CA ARG A 39 5.80 2.68 0.57
C ARG A 39 6.28 1.25 0.77
N THR A 40 6.42 0.81 2.01
CA THR A 40 6.80 -0.58 2.35
C THR A 40 5.76 -1.56 1.84
N ILE A 41 4.46 -1.30 2.10
CA ILE A 41 3.37 -2.13 1.56
C ILE A 41 3.46 -2.23 0.04
N ARG A 42 3.56 -1.08 -0.65
CA ARG A 42 3.64 -1.04 -2.12
C ARG A 42 4.83 -1.84 -2.65
N ASN A 43 6.00 -1.69 -2.04
CA ASN A 43 7.21 -2.40 -2.44
C ASN A 43 7.07 -3.92 -2.25
N LYS A 44 6.50 -4.35 -1.12
CA LYS A 44 6.27 -5.77 -0.83
C LYS A 44 5.26 -6.39 -1.80
N LEU A 45 4.12 -5.73 -2.03
CA LEU A 45 3.12 -6.18 -3.00
C LEU A 45 3.70 -6.30 -4.42
N ARG A 46 4.51 -5.33 -4.85
CA ARG A 46 5.18 -5.39 -6.17
C ARG A 46 6.16 -6.57 -6.25
N LYS A 47 6.93 -6.81 -5.19
CA LYS A 47 7.88 -7.94 -5.14
C LYS A 47 7.14 -9.29 -5.21
N CYS A 48 6.04 -9.43 -4.50
CA CYS A 48 5.24 -10.66 -4.53
C CYS A 48 4.58 -10.90 -5.88
N ARG A 49 4.09 -9.86 -6.56
CA ARG A 49 3.63 -9.96 -7.96
C ARG A 49 4.74 -10.41 -8.90
N ALA A 50 5.92 -9.80 -8.80
CA ALA A 50 7.06 -10.14 -9.65
C ALA A 50 7.56 -11.58 -9.46
N LEU A 51 7.35 -12.16 -8.27
CA LEU A 51 7.73 -13.53 -7.95
C LEU A 51 6.60 -14.55 -8.19
N GLY A 52 5.39 -14.10 -8.60
CA GLY A 52 4.24 -14.98 -8.81
C GLY A 52 3.65 -15.57 -7.52
N LEU A 53 3.89 -14.95 -6.36
CA LEU A 53 3.41 -15.44 -5.05
C LEU A 53 2.05 -14.85 -4.63
N LEU A 54 1.36 -14.10 -5.49
CA LEU A 54 -0.01 -13.69 -5.17
C LEU A 54 -0.98 -14.84 -5.42
N PRO A 55 -1.94 -15.09 -4.50
CA PRO A 55 -3.04 -16.00 -4.78
C PRO A 55 -3.83 -15.46 -5.97
N GLN A 56 -4.13 -16.32 -6.95
CA GLN A 56 -4.75 -15.96 -8.23
C GLN A 56 -6.12 -15.26 -8.08
N SER A 57 -6.75 -15.36 -6.90
CA SER A 57 -7.98 -14.63 -6.55
C SER A 57 -7.80 -13.11 -6.45
N LEU A 58 -6.57 -12.61 -6.27
CA LEU A 58 -6.21 -11.18 -6.25
C LEU A 58 -5.51 -10.73 -7.55
N ASP A 59 -5.35 -11.64 -8.52
CA ASP A 59 -4.86 -11.36 -9.88
C ASP A 59 -5.97 -10.96 -10.85
N VAL A 60 -7.18 -10.66 -10.35
CA VAL A 60 -8.21 -9.99 -11.15
C VAL A 60 -7.80 -8.53 -11.36
N GLY A 61 -7.12 -8.28 -12.47
CA GLY A 61 -7.01 -6.96 -13.09
C GLY A 61 -6.06 -6.01 -12.38
N ALA A 62 -4.80 -6.06 -12.80
CA ALA A 62 -4.01 -4.85 -12.92
C ALA A 62 -4.85 -3.75 -13.62
N ASP A 63 -4.79 -2.54 -13.06
CA ASP A 63 -5.18 -1.28 -13.70
C ASP A 63 -6.69 -0.99 -13.90
N ARG A 64 -7.32 -0.44 -12.85
CA ARG A 64 -8.30 0.64 -13.05
C ARG A 64 -7.94 1.82 -12.14
N ARG A 65 -7.39 2.85 -12.79
CA ARG A 65 -7.18 4.23 -12.30
C ARG A 65 -5.94 4.45 -11.44
N ALA A 66 -4.80 4.51 -12.12
CA ALA A 66 -3.90 5.66 -11.93
C ALA A 66 -4.73 6.96 -12.06
N GLY A 67 -4.77 7.77 -11.00
CA GLY A 67 -5.53 9.03 -11.03
C GLY A 67 -5.76 9.66 -9.66
N ARG A 68 -4.74 9.76 -8.82
CA ARG A 68 -4.61 10.84 -7.83
C ARG A 68 -3.12 11.16 -7.73
N THR A 69 -2.70 12.16 -8.49
CA THR A 69 -1.40 12.80 -8.32
C THR A 69 -1.35 13.41 -6.93
N GLU A 70 -0.38 12.97 -6.15
CA GLU A 70 0.00 13.45 -4.82
C GLU A 70 0.67 14.84 -4.90
N THR A 71 0.09 15.77 -5.67
CA THR A 71 0.69 17.08 -5.99
C THR A 71 -0.22 18.28 -5.67
N GLU A 72 -1.45 18.08 -5.17
CA GLU A 72 -2.40 19.18 -4.92
C GLU A 72 -2.60 19.56 -3.44
N LEU A 73 -1.66 19.25 -2.53
CA LEU A 73 -1.83 19.56 -1.10
C LEU A 73 -0.79 20.53 -0.51
N ARG A 74 -0.07 21.33 -1.32
CA ARG A 74 0.88 22.30 -0.76
C ARG A 74 1.02 23.67 -1.44
N THR A 75 -0.01 24.15 -2.14
CA THR A 75 -0.06 25.54 -2.65
C THR A 75 -1.43 26.17 -2.41
N ALA A 76 -1.88 26.18 -1.17
CA ALA A 76 -2.97 27.03 -0.71
C ALA A 76 -2.63 27.66 0.64
N SER A 77 -1.49 28.35 0.72
CA SER A 77 -1.24 29.38 1.73
C SER A 77 -0.01 30.21 1.35
N HIS A 78 -0.20 31.21 0.49
CA HIS A 78 0.63 32.42 0.42
C HIS A 78 -0.19 33.50 -0.30
N PRO A 79 -0.63 34.57 0.37
CA PRO A 79 -1.22 35.72 -0.31
C PRO A 79 -0.13 36.52 -1.03
N ALA A 80 -0.49 37.07 -2.19
CA ALA A 80 0.39 37.83 -3.09
C ALA A 80 0.96 39.11 -2.44
N PRO A 81 2.15 39.59 -2.85
CA PRO A 81 2.68 40.86 -2.41
C PRO A 81 1.89 42.02 -3.04
N GLN A 82 1.39 42.93 -2.20
CA GLN A 82 0.78 44.18 -2.68
C GLN A 82 1.89 45.08 -3.23
N ARG A 83 1.78 45.41 -4.52
CA ARG A 83 2.59 46.44 -5.16
C ARG A 83 2.08 47.82 -4.71
N LEU A 84 2.96 48.62 -4.12
CA LEU A 84 2.84 50.07 -4.09
C LEU A 84 3.60 50.66 -5.29
#